data_AF-A0A2W4QTP9-F1
#
_entry.id   AF-A0A2W4QTP9-F1
#
_cell.length_a   1.000
_cell.length_b   1.000
_cell.length_c   1.000
_cell.angle_alpha   90.00
_cell.angle_beta   90.00
_cell.angle_gamma   90.00
#
_symmetry.space_group_name_H-M   'P 1'
#
loop_
_entity.id
_entity.type
_entity.pdbx_description
1 polymer ?
#
loop_
_entity_poly.entity_id
_entity_poly.type
_entity_poly.pdbx_seq_one_letter_code
_entity_poly.pdbx_strand_id
1 'polypeptide(L)' 'MIPLKTEAFAPATVANLGVGFDMLGLALSEPGDIVQAEPREEPGAVIRMIDG' A
#
# COMPACT_ATOMS: atom_id res chain seq x y z
N MET A 1 2.14 25.99 -8.05
CA MET A 1 2.55 24.99 -7.05
C MET A 1 2.56 23.66 -7.78
N ILE A 2 3.68 22.94 -7.79
CA ILE A 2 3.84 21.70 -8.58
C ILE A 2 3.05 20.58 -7.89
N PRO A 3 2.27 19.74 -8.60
CA PRO A 3 1.67 18.56 -7.98
C PRO A 3 2.80 17.60 -7.60
N LEU A 4 3.03 17.38 -6.30
CA LEU A 4 3.98 16.38 -5.85
C LEU A 4 3.40 14.99 -6.07
N LYS A 5 4.03 14.23 -6.99
CA LYS A 5 3.86 12.78 -7.06
C LYS A 5 4.43 12.14 -5.80
N THR A 6 3.71 11.20 -5.21
CA THR A 6 4.14 10.44 -4.03
C THR A 6 4.06 8.94 -4.29
N GLU A 7 4.83 8.19 -3.52
CA GLU A 7 4.91 6.73 -3.58
C GLU A 7 4.96 6.16 -2.17
N ALA A 8 4.27 5.04 -1.96
CA ALA A 8 4.33 4.26 -0.72
C ALA A 8 4.51 2.78 -1.03
N PHE A 9 5.33 2.09 -0.23
CA PHE A 9 5.49 0.64 -0.27
C PHE A 9 4.80 0.01 0.94
N ALA A 10 4.02 -1.03 0.71
CA ALA A 10 3.36 -1.83 1.74
C ALA A 10 3.88 -3.28 1.69
N PRO A 11 4.65 -3.75 2.69
CA PRO A 11 5.14 -5.12 2.71
C PRO A 11 4.01 -6.12 2.93
N ALA A 12 4.16 -7.33 2.38
CA ALA A 12 3.34 -8.46 2.72
C ALA A 12 3.45 -8.77 4.23
N THR A 13 2.38 -9.31 4.80
CA THR A 13 2.32 -9.67 6.21
C THR A 13 1.87 -11.12 6.41
N VAL A 14 2.36 -11.75 7.48
CA VAL A 14 1.81 -12.99 8.02
C VAL A 14 1.04 -12.64 9.28
N ALA A 15 -0.24 -13.01 9.33
CA ALA A 15 -1.10 -12.80 10.50
C ALA A 15 -1.23 -14.07 11.35
N ASN A 16 -1.83 -13.93 12.54
CA ASN A 16 -2.25 -15.04 13.41
C ASN A 16 -1.11 -15.96 13.83
N LEU A 17 0.01 -15.38 14.26
CA LEU A 17 1.18 -16.16 14.68
C LEU A 17 0.89 -16.95 15.97
N GLY A 18 0.81 -18.28 15.85
CA GLY A 18 0.60 -19.19 16.98
C GLY A 18 -0.74 -18.94 17.67
N VAL A 19 -0.70 -18.67 18.98
CA VAL A 19 -1.90 -18.36 19.79
C VAL A 19 -2.42 -16.93 19.57
N GLY A 20 -1.75 -16.13 18.73
CA GLY A 20 -2.02 -14.70 18.55
C GLY A 20 -3.12 -14.36 17.54
N PHE A 21 -4.23 -15.11 17.54
CA PHE A 21 -5.37 -14.84 16.66
C PHE A 21 -5.84 -13.38 16.77
N ASP A 22 -5.93 -12.70 15.63
CA ASP A 22 -6.29 -11.28 15.46
C ASP A 22 -5.47 -10.27 16.30
N MET A 23 -4.30 -10.66 16.80
CA MET A 23 -3.41 -9.77 17.57
C MET A 23 -1.97 -9.73 17.05
N LEU A 24 -1.43 -10.86 16.62
CA LEU A 24 -0.03 -10.94 16.19
C LEU A 24 0.10 -11.01 14.68
N GLY A 25 1.01 -10.20 14.14
CA GLY A 25 1.42 -10.25 12.74
C GLY A 25 2.89 -9.88 12.57
N LEU A 26 3.45 -10.25 11.42
CA LEU A 26 4.83 -9.99 11.03
C LEU A 26 4.86 -9.42 9.61
N ALA A 27 5.44 -8.22 9.46
CA ALA A 27 5.78 -7.68 8.14
C ALA A 27 7.02 -8.38 7.58
N LEU A 28 6.94 -8.79 6.33
CA LEU A 28 8.05 -9.38 5.60
C LEU A 28 8.89 -8.28 4.94
N SER A 29 10.13 -8.57 4.61
CA SER A 29 10.95 -7.65 3.81
C SER A 29 10.48 -7.61 2.35
N GLU A 30 10.00 -8.74 1.84
CA GLU A 30 9.42 -8.92 0.50
C GLU A 30 8.55 -10.20 0.47
N PRO A 31 7.56 -10.31 -0.44
CA PRO A 31 7.11 -9.31 -1.41
C PRO A 31 6.31 -8.17 -0.76
N GLY A 32 5.88 -7.19 -1.56
CA GLY A 32 4.98 -6.11 -1.14
C GLY A 32 4.47 -5.30 -2.32
N ASP A 33 3.50 -4.42 -2.08
CA ASP A 33 2.85 -3.60 -3.10
C ASP A 33 3.39 -2.17 -3.10
N ILE A 34 3.45 -1.55 -4.29
CA ILE A 34 3.78 -0.12 -4.45
C ILE A 34 2.54 0.63 -4.92
N VAL A 35 2.18 1.70 -4.20
CA VAL A 35 1.12 2.62 -4.60
C VAL A 35 1.71 3.98 -4.92
N GLN A 36 1.49 4.44 -6.14
CA GLN A 36 1.83 5.79 -6.58
C GLN A 36 0.57 6.65 -6.68
N ALA A 37 0.65 7.89 -6.22
CA ALA A 37 -0.45 8.85 -6.31
C ALA A 37 0.06 10.22 -6.77
N GLU A 38 -0.76 10.91 -7.54
CA GLU A 38 -0.53 12.29 -7.97
C GLU A 38 -1.83 13.09 -7.81
N PRO A 39 -1.74 14.40 -7.46
CA PRO A 39 -2.89 15.29 -7.47
C PRO A 39 -3.57 15.34 -8.83
N ARG A 40 -4.89 15.49 -8.80
CA ARG A 40 -5.73 15.65 -9.98
C ARG A 40 -6.61 16.89 -9.81
N GLU A 41 -6.82 17.62 -10.90
CA GLU A 41 -7.61 18.86 -10.90
C GLU A 41 -9.11 18.59 -10.69
N GLU A 42 -9.65 17.53 -11.30
CA GLU A 42 -11.06 17.22 -11.15
C GLU A 42 -11.32 16.39 -9.87
N PRO A 43 -12.47 16.61 -9.20
CA PRO A 43 -12.81 15.90 -7.97
C PRO A 43 -12.82 14.38 -8.12
N GLY A 44 -12.45 13.71 -7.02
CA GLY A 44 -12.47 12.26 -6.88
C GLY A 44 -11.13 11.58 -7.18
N ALA A 45 -10.93 10.43 -6.53
CA ALA A 45 -9.80 9.55 -6.80
C ALA A 45 -10.16 8.60 -7.94
N VAL A 46 -9.22 8.38 -8.87
CA VAL A 46 -9.37 7.44 -9.98
C VAL A 46 -8.19 6.48 -9.96
N ILE A 47 -8.47 5.19 -9.96
CA ILE A 47 -7.45 4.15 -10.18
C ILE A 47 -7.12 4.17 -11.67
N ARG A 48 -5.90 4.60 -12.02
CA ARG A 48 -5.46 4.64 -13.41
C ARG A 48 -5.03 3.26 -13.92
N MET A 49 -4.39 2.46 -13.08
CA MET A 49 -3.83 1.15 -13.44
C MET A 49 -3.65 0.30 -12.17
N ILE A 50 -3.77 -1.01 -12.33
CA ILE A 50 -3.34 -2.03 -11.37
C ILE A 50 -2.54 -3.05 -12.17
N ASP A 51 -1.39 -3.45 -11.66
CA ASP A 51 -0.46 -4.42 -12.28
C ASP A 51 0.13 -5.32 -11.18
N GLY A 52 0.54 -6.55 -11.51
CA GLY A 52 0.99 -7.55 -10.52
C GLY A 52 1.25 -8.94 -11.09
#